data_AF-A0AAD5RRH2-F1
#
_entry.id   AF-A0AAD5RRH2-F1
#
_cell.length_a   1.000
_cell.length_b   1.000
_cell.length_c   1.000
_cell.angle_alpha   90.00
_cell.angle_beta   90.00
_cell.angle_gamma   90.00
#
_symmetry.space_group_name_H-M   'P 1'
#
loop_
_entity.id
_entity.type
_entity.pdbx_description
1 polymer ?
#
loop_
_entity_poly.entity_id
_entity_poly.type
_entity_poly.pdbx_seq_one_letter_code
_entity_poly.pdbx_strand_id
1 'polypeptide(L)'
;MESQEPSIDGRVADVLESRKPTRIAVFLRANSPFSSLQRDDVVPRACSTLGIDPSESRAKLMTVWKVQRLTIFTFDVWYDDYDWATAHRKVNLPVILVDYGKRLSCVKIRTYKCHAQ
;
A
#
# COMPACT_ATOMS: atom_id res chain seq x y z
N MET A 1 -19.11 17.85 -20.77
CA MET A 1 -17.71 17.36 -20.79
C MET A 1 -17.69 16.07 -20.00
N GLU A 2 -17.68 14.93 -20.69
CA GLU A 2 -17.51 13.62 -20.02
C GLU A 2 -16.10 13.56 -19.45
N SER A 3 -16.01 13.53 -18.12
CA SER A 3 -14.75 13.28 -17.43
C SER A 3 -14.37 11.82 -17.67
N GLN A 4 -13.46 11.59 -18.61
CA GLN A 4 -12.92 10.27 -18.88
C GLN A 4 -12.15 9.85 -17.63
N GLU A 5 -12.73 8.92 -16.87
CA GLU A 5 -12.13 8.42 -15.65
C GLU A 5 -10.74 7.83 -15.96
N PRO A 6 -9.66 8.28 -15.28
CA PRO A 6 -8.33 7.78 -15.56
C PRO A 6 -8.26 6.28 -15.33
N SER A 7 -7.47 5.59 -16.17
CA SER A 7 -7.16 4.18 -16.00
C SER A 7 -6.63 3.92 -14.59
N ILE A 8 -6.72 2.67 -14.12
CA ILE A 8 -6.22 2.30 -12.78
C ILE A 8 -4.75 2.72 -12.63
N ASP A 9 -3.95 2.55 -13.67
CA ASP A 9 -2.54 2.94 -13.70
C ASP A 9 -2.37 4.47 -13.61
N GLY A 10 -3.21 5.25 -14.30
CA GLY A 10 -3.21 6.71 -14.19
C GLY A 10 -3.54 7.19 -12.77
N ARG A 11 -4.53 6.58 -12.11
CA ARG A 11 -4.85 6.90 -10.71
C ARG A 11 -3.73 6.53 -9.75
N VAL A 12 -2.99 5.45 -10.05
CA VAL A 12 -1.82 5.04 -9.28
C VAL A 12 -0.71 6.05 -9.43
N ALA A 13 -0.41 6.46 -10.66
CA ALA A 13 0.55 7.52 -10.92
C ALA A 13 0.17 8.79 -10.16
N ASP A 14 -1.09 9.26 -10.26
CA ASP A 14 -1.55 10.49 -9.57
C ASP A 14 -1.34 10.44 -8.05
N VAL A 15 -1.68 9.31 -7.40
CA VAL A 15 -1.51 9.15 -5.95
C VAL A 15 -0.02 9.15 -5.59
N LEU A 16 0.80 8.44 -6.35
CA LEU A 16 2.24 8.33 -6.09
C LEU A 16 2.98 9.65 -6.37
N GLU A 17 2.64 10.36 -7.43
CA GLU A 17 3.18 11.67 -7.80
C GLU A 17 2.84 12.73 -6.76
N SER A 18 1.67 12.62 -6.10
CA SER A 18 1.28 13.57 -5.05
C SER A 18 2.22 13.58 -3.85
N ARG A 19 2.98 12.49 -3.62
CA ARG A 19 3.90 12.30 -2.48
C ARG A 19 3.26 12.62 -1.12
N LYS A 20 1.95 12.42 -0.99
CA LYS A 20 1.20 12.60 0.25
C LYS A 20 1.18 11.33 1.09
N PRO A 21 1.01 11.43 2.42
CA PRO A 21 0.83 10.27 3.29
C PRO A 21 -0.11 9.23 2.66
N THR A 22 0.41 8.03 2.40
CA THR A 22 -0.30 6.98 1.67
C THR A 22 -0.08 5.63 2.34
N ARG A 23 -1.15 4.85 2.46
CA ARG A 23 -1.08 3.50 3.00
C ARG A 23 -0.97 2.48 1.88
N ILE A 24 -0.03 1.55 2.00
CA ILE A 24 0.14 0.43 1.09
C ILE A 24 -0.22 -0.85 1.81
N ALA A 25 -1.10 -1.64 1.22
CA ALA A 25 -1.47 -2.97 1.70
C ALA A 25 -1.06 -4.05 0.69
N VAL A 26 -0.12 -4.90 1.08
CA VAL A 26 0.38 -6.00 0.25
C VAL A 26 -0.31 -7.30 0.65
N PHE A 27 -0.96 -7.95 -0.31
CA PHE A 27 -1.61 -9.24 -0.16
C PHE A 27 -0.70 -10.31 -0.72
N LEU A 28 -0.04 -11.05 0.18
CA LEU A 28 0.87 -12.13 -0.17
C LEU A 28 0.20 -13.50 0.01
N ARG A 29 -0.11 -14.18 -1.10
CA ARG A 29 -0.76 -15.49 -1.08
C ARG A 29 0.26 -16.61 -0.95
N ALA A 30 -0.09 -17.70 -0.28
CA ALA A 30 0.79 -18.86 -0.12
C ALA A 30 1.22 -19.51 -1.46
N ASN A 31 0.40 -19.39 -2.50
CA ASN A 31 0.71 -19.89 -3.85
C ASN A 31 1.36 -18.84 -4.76
N SER A 32 1.76 -17.70 -4.19
CA SER A 32 2.48 -16.65 -4.91
C SER A 32 3.91 -17.10 -5.17
N PRO A 33 4.55 -16.71 -6.29
CA PRO A 33 6.00 -16.84 -6.43
C PRO A 33 6.77 -16.07 -5.35
N PHE A 34 6.10 -15.16 -4.63
CA PHE A 34 6.68 -14.36 -3.56
C PHE A 34 6.39 -14.90 -2.15
N SER A 35 5.85 -16.13 -2.02
CA SER A 35 5.41 -16.68 -0.73
C SER A 35 6.52 -16.81 0.31
N SER A 36 7.78 -16.77 -0.10
CA SER A 36 8.97 -16.80 0.76
C SER A 36 9.40 -15.42 1.27
N LEU A 37 8.84 -14.32 0.74
CA LEU A 37 9.21 -12.97 1.17
C LEU A 37 8.96 -12.80 2.67
N GLN A 38 10.01 -12.37 3.36
CA GLN A 38 9.94 -12.05 4.77
C GLN A 38 9.51 -10.59 4.97
N ARG A 39 9.29 -10.25 6.23
CA ARG A 39 8.88 -8.91 6.67
C ARG A 39 9.78 -7.82 6.07
N ASP A 40 11.09 -8.05 6.07
CA ASP A 40 12.09 -7.05 5.68
C ASP A 40 12.20 -6.90 4.16
N ASP A 41 11.77 -7.91 3.40
CA ASP A 41 11.85 -7.90 1.94
C ASP A 41 10.57 -7.38 1.27
N VAL A 42 9.42 -7.48 1.95
CA VAL A 42 8.13 -7.16 1.34
C VAL A 42 7.97 -5.67 1.05
N VAL A 43 8.46 -4.83 1.96
CA VAL A 43 8.36 -3.36 1.85
C VAL A 43 9.21 -2.86 0.68
N PRO A 44 10.53 -3.14 0.59
CA PRO A 44 11.34 -2.69 -0.54
C PRO A 44 10.83 -3.26 -1.87
N ARG A 45 10.32 -4.51 -1.87
CA ARG A 45 9.74 -5.11 -3.08
C ARG A 45 8.45 -4.40 -3.53
N ALA A 46 7.58 -4.06 -2.59
CA ALA A 46 6.35 -3.32 -2.89
C ALA A 46 6.65 -1.89 -3.36
N CYS A 47 7.59 -1.19 -2.72
CA CYS A 47 8.07 0.11 -3.19
C CYS A 47 8.64 0.02 -4.61
N SER A 48 9.49 -0.97 -4.90
CA SER A 48 10.02 -1.21 -6.24
C SER A 48 8.91 -1.51 -7.27
N THR A 49 7.89 -2.28 -6.89
CA THR A 49 6.72 -2.57 -7.76
C THR A 49 5.95 -1.29 -8.11
N LEU A 50 5.93 -0.33 -7.19
CA LEU A 50 5.24 0.96 -7.33
C LEU A 50 6.15 2.07 -7.87
N GLY A 51 7.42 1.80 -8.18
CA GLY A 51 8.37 2.83 -8.61
C GLY A 51 8.69 3.88 -7.52
N ILE A 52 8.49 3.55 -6.26
CA ILE A 52 8.79 4.41 -5.12
C ILE A 52 10.26 4.21 -4.74
N ASP A 53 11.03 5.31 -4.63
CA ASP A 53 12.37 5.29 -4.08
C ASP A 53 12.32 4.91 -2.57
N PRO A 54 12.94 3.79 -2.14
CA PRO A 54 12.95 3.39 -0.74
C PRO A 54 13.52 4.46 0.21
N SER A 55 14.52 5.23 -0.23
CA SER A 55 15.16 6.27 0.58
C SER A 55 14.26 7.49 0.80
N GLU A 56 13.42 7.84 -0.18
CA GLU A 56 12.46 8.93 -0.08
C GLU A 56 11.12 8.51 0.55
N SER A 57 10.79 7.21 0.46
CA SER A 57 9.50 6.68 0.89
C SER A 57 9.24 6.81 2.39
N ARG A 58 10.31 6.78 3.20
CA ARG A 58 10.25 6.66 4.66
C ARG A 58 9.28 5.56 5.11
N ALA A 59 9.24 4.47 4.34
CA ALA A 59 8.26 3.41 4.50
C ALA A 59 8.32 2.82 5.92
N LYS A 60 7.18 2.83 6.62
CA LYS A 60 7.07 2.32 7.99
C LYS A 60 6.07 1.18 8.03
N LEU A 61 6.56 -0.02 8.31
CA LEU A 61 5.71 -1.20 8.44
C LEU A 61 4.87 -1.12 9.71
N MET A 62 3.55 -1.15 9.53
CA MET A 62 2.55 -0.91 10.56
C MET A 62 1.98 -2.20 11.13
N THR A 63 1.58 -3.11 10.25
CA THR A 63 0.88 -4.33 10.66
C THR A 63 1.19 -5.47 9.72
N VAL A 64 1.34 -6.65 10.31
CA VAL A 64 1.41 -7.92 9.61
C VAL A 64 0.26 -8.78 10.11
N TRP A 65 -0.70 -9.06 9.24
CA TRP A 65 -1.82 -9.91 9.57
C TRP A 65 -1.74 -11.21 8.77
N LYS A 66 -1.67 -12.34 9.50
CA LYS A 66 -1.63 -13.67 8.90
C LYS A 66 -3.01 -14.31 9.05
N VAL A 67 -3.60 -14.68 7.92
CA VAL A 67 -4.82 -15.50 7.85
C VAL A 67 -4.54 -16.71 6.95
N GLN A 68 -5.33 -17.78 7.03
CA GLN A 68 -5.04 -19.02 6.31
C GLN A 68 -4.71 -18.76 4.82
N ARG A 69 -3.50 -19.16 4.40
CA ARG A 69 -2.95 -19.02 3.04
C ARG A 69 -2.75 -17.57 2.53
N LEU A 70 -2.86 -16.57 3.40
CA LEU A 70 -2.70 -15.15 3.03
C LEU A 70 -2.01 -14.38 4.16
N THR A 71 -0.93 -13.69 3.82
CA THR A 71 -0.29 -12.72 4.70
C THR A 71 -0.54 -11.32 4.14
N ILE A 72 -1.05 -10.42 4.97
CA ILE A 72 -1.29 -9.02 4.62
C ILE A 72 -0.28 -8.17 5.36
N PHE A 73 0.48 -7.39 4.61
CA PHE A 73 1.40 -6.39 5.16
C PHE A 73 0.83 -5.00 4.90
N THR A 74 0.84 -4.15 5.91
CA THR A 74 0.41 -2.75 5.76
C THR A 74 1.52 -1.83 6.22
N PHE A 75 1.90 -0.88 5.39
CA PHE A 75 2.91 0.12 5.69
C PHE A 75 2.49 1.47 5.12
N ASP A 76 2.94 2.55 5.76
CA ASP A 76 2.69 3.90 5.27
C ASP A 76 3.96 4.43 4.60
N VAL A 77 3.79 5.24 3.55
CA VAL A 77 4.84 5.99 2.87
C VAL A 77 4.53 7.48 2.93
N TRP A 78 5.58 8.29 2.94
CA TRP A 78 5.51 9.75 3.07
C TRP A 78 4.69 10.22 4.28
N TYR A 79 4.72 9.46 5.37
CA TYR A 79 3.98 9.75 6.59
C TYR A 79 4.90 9.83 7.81
N ASP A 80 5.51 11.00 7.99
CA ASP A 80 6.45 11.27 9.09
C ASP A 80 5.77 11.41 10.45
N ASP A 81 4.55 11.96 10.45
CA ASP A 81 3.81 12.30 11.67
C ASP A 81 3.09 11.09 12.29
N TYR A 82 3.50 9.85 11.97
CA TYR A 82 2.91 8.68 12.61
C TYR A 82 3.27 8.65 14.11
N ASP A 83 2.31 9.05 14.92
CA ASP A 83 2.35 8.97 16.36
C ASP A 83 1.59 7.73 16.87
N TRP A 84 2.33 6.79 17.48
CA TRP A 84 1.77 5.57 18.06
C TRP A 84 0.76 5.87 19.18
N ALA A 85 0.89 7.00 19.88
CA ALA A 85 -0.06 7.41 20.91
C ALA A 85 -1.43 7.79 20.32
N THR A 86 -1.48 8.15 19.03
CA THR A 86 -2.72 8.44 18.30
C THR A 86 -3.13 7.35 17.31
N ALA A 87 -2.49 6.17 17.35
CA ALA A 87 -2.76 5.08 16.41
C ALA A 87 -4.22 4.58 16.40
N HIS A 88 -4.96 4.81 17.50
CA HIS A 88 -6.39 4.51 17.60
C HIS A 88 -7.29 5.54 16.88
N ARG A 89 -6.75 6.70 16.49
CA ARG A 89 -7.47 7.73 15.74
C ARG A 89 -7.58 7.30 14.28
N LYS A 90 -8.76 7.52 13.70
CA LYS A 90 -9.04 7.18 12.30
C LYS A 90 -8.27 8.11 11.37
N VAL A 91 -7.35 7.56 10.57
CA VAL A 91 -6.60 8.33 9.57
C VAL A 91 -7.18 8.07 8.18
N ASN A 92 -7.49 9.16 7.46
CA ASN A 92 -8.01 9.12 6.08
C ASN A 92 -6.88 9.14 5.06
N LEU A 93 -6.08 8.07 5.01
CA LEU A 93 -5.05 7.94 3.98
C LEU A 93 -5.63 7.29 2.70
N PRO A 94 -5.19 7.72 1.51
CA PRO A 94 -5.36 6.91 0.31
C PRO A 94 -4.71 5.53 0.52
N VAL A 95 -5.35 4.47 0.02
CA VAL A 95 -4.85 3.10 0.16
C VAL A 95 -4.55 2.51 -1.22
N ILE A 96 -3.32 2.05 -1.40
CA ILE A 96 -2.88 1.27 -2.56
C ILE A 96 -2.79 -0.20 -2.14
N LEU A 97 -3.47 -1.07 -2.89
CA LEU A 97 -3.45 -2.51 -2.71
C LEU A 97 -2.51 -3.13 -3.73
N VAL A 98 -1.58 -3.96 -3.26
CA VAL A 98 -0.66 -4.74 -4.11
C VAL A 98 -0.97 -6.22 -3.89
N ASP A 99 -1.60 -6.89 -4.85
CA ASP A 99 -1.90 -8.32 -4.77
C ASP A 99 -0.80 -9.12 -5.48
N TYR A 100 0.02 -9.80 -4.69
CA TYR A 100 1.00 -10.77 -5.15
C TYR A 100 0.34 -12.12 -5.39
N GLY A 101 -0.43 -12.20 -6.47
CA GLY A 101 -1.15 -13.39 -6.92
C GLY A 101 -0.26 -14.43 -7.61
N LYS A 102 -0.92 -15.45 -8.20
CA LYS A 102 -0.26 -16.62 -8.82
C LYS A 102 0.58 -16.32 -10.08
N ARG A 103 0.30 -15.24 -10.80
CA ARG A 103 0.88 -15.00 -12.14
C ARG A 103 1.42 -13.58 -12.34
N LEU A 104 0.82 -12.57 -11.70
CA LEU A 104 1.23 -11.18 -11.79
C LEU A 104 0.92 -10.47 -10.47
N SER A 105 1.70 -9.44 -10.14
CA SER A 105 1.33 -8.43 -9.15
C SER A 105 0.24 -7.53 -9.73
N CYS A 106 -0.95 -7.51 -9.14
CA CYS A 106 -2.01 -6.59 -9.52
C CYS A 106 -2.04 -5.41 -8.54
N VAL A 107 -1.99 -4.18 -9.05
CA VAL A 107 -2.12 -2.97 -8.24
C VAL A 107 -3.56 -2.45 -8.35
N LYS A 108 -4.20 -2.13 -7.23
CA LYS A 108 -5.53 -1.52 -7.17
C LYS A 108 -5.53 -0.37 -6.19
N ILE A 109 -6.28 0.69 -6.49
CA ILE A 109 -6.43 1.83 -5.57
C ILE A 109 -7.82 1.88 -4.97
N ARG A 110 -7.85 2.16 -3.67
CA ARG A 110 -9.05 2.49 -2.92
C ARG A 110 -8.74 3.71 -2.07
N THR A 111 -9.42 4.81 -2.33
CA THR A 111 -9.46 5.94 -1.40
C THR A 111 -10.68 5.77 -0.50
N TYR A 112 -10.45 5.76 0.81
CA TYR A 112 -11.54 5.77 1.78
C TYR A 112 -11.68 7.20 2.29
N LYS A 113 -12.79 7.87 1.94
CA LYS A 113 -13.21 9.06 2.67
C LYS A 113 -13.94 8.57 3.92
N CYS A 114 -13.33 8.65 5.10
CA CYS A 114 -14.12 8.59 6.31
C CYS A 114 -14.63 10.00 6.60
N HIS A 115 -15.95 10.17 6.54
CA HIS A 115 -16.57 11.29 7.23
C HIS A 115 -16.26 11.16 8.71
N ALA A 116 -15.55 12.14 9.27
CA ALA A 116 -15.50 12.32 10.71
C ALA A 116 -16.93 12.67 11.16
N GLN A 117 -17.48 11.90 12.09
CA GLN A 117 -18.64 12.30 12.87
C GLN A 117 -18.19 13.20 14.00
#